data_AF-A0A1Q7QWK6-F1
#
_entry.id   AF-A0A1Q7QWK6-F1
#
_cell.length_a   1.000
_cell.length_b   1.000
_cell.length_c   1.000
_cell.angle_alpha   90.00
_cell.angle_beta   90.00
_cell.angle_gamma   90.00
#
_symmetry.space_group_name_H-M   'P 1'
#
loop_
_entity.id
_entity.type
_entity.pdbx_description
1 polymer ?
#
loop_
_entity_poly.entity_id
_entity_poly.type
_entity_poly.pdbx_seq_one_letter_code
_entity_poly.pdbx_strand_id
1 'polypeptide(L)' 'MPLSAGSRLGSYEILDSLGAGGMGEVYRARDTKLGRAVAIKILPEALALTPNALAGCSAKPKRSPR' A
#
# COMPACT_ATOMS: atom_id res chain seq x y z
N MET A 1 10.13 3.59 -11.32
CA MET A 1 9.93 2.27 -11.95
C MET A 1 8.80 1.57 -11.21
N PRO A 2 7.74 1.10 -11.90
CA PRO A 2 6.62 0.43 -11.24
C PRO A 2 7.06 -0.92 -10.66
N LEU A 3 6.46 -1.34 -9.54
CA LEU A 3 6.73 -2.66 -8.97
C LEU A 3 6.06 -3.73 -9.83
N SER A 4 6.82 -4.75 -10.21
CA SER A 4 6.29 -5.91 -10.95
C SER A 4 5.63 -6.91 -10.00
N ALA A 5 4.60 -7.62 -10.46
CA ALA A 5 4.05 -8.77 -9.76
C ALA A 5 5.16 -9.78 -9.41
N GLY A 6 5.18 -10.25 -8.17
CA GLY A 6 6.26 -11.06 -7.58
C GLY A 6 7.34 -10.24 -6.86
N SER A 7 7.33 -8.91 -6.95
CA SER A 7 8.26 -8.07 -6.20
C SER A 7 8.01 -8.17 -4.70
N ARG A 8 9.06 -8.25 -3.89
CA ARG A 8 8.94 -8.31 -2.43
C ARG A 8 9.38 -7.01 -1.77
N LEU A 9 8.49 -6.44 -0.98
CA LEU A 9 8.73 -5.29 -0.12
C LEU A 9 8.77 -5.76 1.33
N GLY A 10 9.95 -6.20 1.78
CA GLY A 10 10.10 -6.82 3.11
C GLY A 10 9.26 -8.09 3.25
N SER A 11 8.22 -8.03 4.10
CA SER A 11 7.28 -9.15 4.32
C SER A 11 6.04 -9.11 3.43
N TYR A 12 5.96 -8.16 2.51
CA TYR A 12 4.85 -8.05 1.58
C TYR A 12 5.26 -8.48 0.18
N GLU A 13 4.48 -9.33 -0.45
CA GLU A 13 4.70 -9.76 -1.83
C GLU A 13 3.68 -9.09 -2.74
N ILE A 14 4.13 -8.29 -3.71
CA ILE A 14 3.26 -7.63 -4.68
C ILE A 14 2.65 -8.70 -5.58
N LEU A 15 1.32 -8.75 -5.61
CA LEU A 15 0.57 -9.67 -6.47
C LEU A 15 0.14 -8.98 -7.76
N ASP A 16 -0.37 -7.76 -7.66
CA ASP A 16 -0.95 -7.05 -8.82
C ASP A 16 -0.95 -5.53 -8.61
N SER A 17 -1.00 -4.77 -9.69
CA SER A 17 -1.24 -3.32 -9.66
C SER A 17 -2.74 -3.06 -9.61
N LEU A 18 -3.22 -2.39 -8.55
CA LEU A 18 -4.64 -2.03 -8.42
C LEU A 18 -4.97 -0.71 -9.13
N GLY A 19 -4.00 0.19 -9.26
CA GLY A 19 -4.17 1.42 -10.03
C GLY A 19 -3.13 2.48 -9.70
N ALA A 20 -2.89 3.39 -10.65
CA ALA A 20 -1.99 4.53 -10.50
C ALA A 20 -2.77 5.83 -10.61
N GLY A 21 -2.44 6.83 -9.77
CA GLY A 21 -3.07 8.15 -9.83
C GLY A 21 -2.18 9.25 -9.26
N GLY A 22 -2.68 10.48 -9.23
CA GLY A 22 -1.90 11.67 -8.82
C GLY A 22 -1.36 11.66 -7.38
N MET A 23 -1.89 10.80 -6.50
CA MET A 23 -1.38 10.59 -5.13
C MET A 23 -0.50 9.35 -4.99
N GLY A 24 -0.06 8.74 -6.10
CA GLY A 24 0.77 7.54 -6.11
C GLY A 24 0.08 6.29 -6.64
N GLU A 25 0.78 5.17 -6.49
CA GLU A 25 0.42 3.88 -7.08
C GLU A 25 -0.08 2.92 -5.98
N VAL A 26 -1.16 2.21 -6.24
CA VAL A 26 -1.76 1.24 -5.32
C VAL A 26 -1.55 -0.15 -5.87
N TYR A 27 -1.03 -1.03 -5.03
CA TYR A 27 -0.74 -2.41 -5.36
C TYR A 27 -1.45 -3.36 -4.40
N ARG A 28 -1.93 -4.49 -4.92
CA ARG A 28 -2.36 -5.61 -4.11
C ARG A 28 -1.11 -6.38 -3.70
N ALA A 29 -0.93 -6.61 -2.41
CA ALA A 29 0.16 -7.42 -1.89
C ALA A 29 -0.36 -8.51 -0.94
N ARG A 30 0.42 -9.56 -0.74
CA ARG A 30 0.20 -10.56 0.30
C ARG A 30 1.16 -10.29 1.44
N ASP A 31 0.60 -10.07 2.63
CA ASP A 31 1.38 -10.06 3.86
C ASP A 31 1.74 -11.50 4.22
N THR A 32 3.03 -11.84 4.19
CA THR A 32 3.51 -13.19 4.52
C THR A 32 3.57 -13.45 6.03
N LYS A 33 3.53 -12.40 6.87
CA LYS A 33 3.46 -12.52 8.33
C LYS A 33 2.04 -12.76 8.81
N LEU A 34 1.07 -12.01 8.27
CA LEU A 34 -0.35 -12.14 8.64
C LEU A 34 -1.13 -13.10 7.73
N GLY A 35 -0.56 -13.53 6.61
CA GLY A 35 -1.17 -14.48 5.68
C GLY A 35 -2.35 -13.93 4.87
N ARG A 36 -2.55 -12.61 4.81
CA ARG A 36 -3.71 -11.96 4.18
C ARG A 36 -3.33 -11.03 3.04
N ALA A 37 -4.27 -10.78 2.13
CA ALA A 37 -4.11 -9.76 1.09
C ALA A 37 -4.31 -8.36 1.68
N VAL A 38 -3.43 -7.43 1.32
CA VAL A 38 -3.43 -6.03 1.73
C VAL A 38 -3.24 -5.12 0.51
N ALA A 39 -3.65 -3.85 0.63
CA ALA A 39 -3.36 -2.84 -0.38
C ALA A 39 -2.20 -1.97 0.11
N ILE A 40 -1.17 -1.82 -0.73
CA ILE A 40 -0.01 -0.96 -0.46
C ILE A 40 -0.10 0.23 -1.38
N LYS A 41 -0.10 1.44 -0.81
CA LYS A 41 -0.04 2.69 -1.57
C LYS A 41 1.39 3.23 -1.50
N ILE A 42 2.03 3.33 -2.65
CA ILE A 42 3.36 3.90 -2.81
C ILE A 42 3.18 5.36 -3.18
N LEU A 43 3.69 6.24 -2.32
CA LEU A 43 3.67 7.68 -2.55
C LEU A 43 4.90 8.06 -3.38
N PRO A 44 4.76 8.95 -4.38
CA PRO A 44 5.92 9.50 -5.08
C PRO A 44 6.81 10.27 -4.10
N GLU A 45 8.12 10.23 -4.33
CA GLU A 45 9.14 10.83 -3.45
C GLU A 45 8.90 12.33 -3.18
N ALA A 46 8.32 13.04 -4.15
CA ALA A 46 7.90 14.43 -4.01
C ALA A 46 6.88 14.68 -2.88
N LEU A 47 6.07 13.67 -2.52
CA LEU A 47 5.11 13.73 -1.40
C LEU A 47 5.69 13.20 -0.09
N ALA A 48 6.78 12.43 -0.13
CA ALA A 48 7.43 11.86 1.06
C ALA A 48 8.13 12.93 1.93
N LEU A 49 8.42 14.10 1.36
CA LEU A 49 9.07 15.22 2.05
C LEU A 49 8.12 16.02 2.96
N THR A 50 6.81 15.74 2.95
CA THR A 50 5.85 16.44 3.82
C THR A 50 5.35 15.51 4.93
N PRO A 51 5.74 15.72 6.20
CA PRO A 51 5.33 14.87 7.33
C PRO A 51 3.81 14.84 7.56
N ASN A 52 3.05 15.75 6.95
CA ASN A 52 1.60 15.81 7.02
C ASN A 52 0.88 14.86 6.02
N ALA A 53 1.57 14.33 5.01
CA ALA A 53 0.98 13.41 4.01
C ALA A 53 0.77 11.97 4.56
N LEU A 54 1.49 11.61 5.63
CA LEU A 54 1.35 10.31 6.30
C LEU A 54 0.21 10.26 7.32
N ALA A 55 -0.38 11.40 7.68
CA ALA A 55 -1.42 11.50 8.70
C ALA A 55 -2.78 10.89 8.29
N GLY A 56 -2.97 10.55 7.01
CA GLY A 56 -4.23 10.00 6.47
C GLY A 56 -4.26 8.50 6.18
N CYS A 57 -3.12 7.80 6.15
CA CYS A 57 -3.07 6.37 5.78
C CYS A 57 -3.25 5.44 6.98
N SER A 58 -4.22 5.75 7.85
CA SER A 58 -4.72 4.77 8.82
C SER A 58 -5.74 3.90 8.11
N ALA A 59 -5.37 2.67 7.75
CA ALA A 59 -6.35 1.63 7.45
C ALA A 59 -7.22 1.43 8.70
N LYS A 60 -8.32 2.19 8.80
CA LYS A 60 -9.27 2.01 9.89
C LYS A 60 -9.83 0.59 9.75
N PRO A 61 -9.65 -0.30 10.74
CA PRO A 61 -10.38 -1.55 10.75
C PRO A 61 -11.87 -1.16 10.84
N LYS A 62 -12.66 -1.55 9.84
CA LYS A 62 -14.13 -1.52 9.93
C LYS A 62 -14.53 -2.43 11.09
N ARG A 63 -14.60 -1.90 12.31
CA ARG A 63 -15.40 -2.49 13.37
C ARG A 63 -16.85 -2.12 13.05
N SER A 64 -17.60 -3.10 12.52
CA SER A 64 -19.05 -3.04 12.49
C SER A 64 -19.56 -2.93 13.94
N PRO A 65 -20.43 -1.98 14.29
CA PRO A 65 -21.15 -2.03 15.54
C PRO A 65 -22.23 -3.12 15.45
N ARG A 66 -22.41 -3.85 16.57
CA ARG A 66 -23.65 -4.59 16.83
C ARG A 66 -24.76 -3.62 17.18
#